data_AF-A0A162MA55-F1
#
_entry.id   AF-A0A162MA55-F1
#
_cell.length_a   1.000
_cell.length_b   1.000
_cell.length_c   1.000
_cell.angle_alpha   90.00
_cell.angle_beta   90.00
_cell.angle_gamma   90.00
#
_symmetry.space_group_name_H-M   'P 1'
#
loop_
_entity.id
_entity.type
_entity.pdbx_description
1 polymer ?
#
loop_
_entity_poly.entity_id
_entity_poly.type
_entity_poly.pdbx_seq_one_letter_code
_entity_poly.pdbx_strand_id
1 'polypeptide(L)'
;MVTAVILTHPPSQAEKNKVLSPHVQVQISGQESGANFFAMAVLLDPRSSAVAGGLLTEPTTGGVSQNDGSTMIFTFSNSSIIAAGTYKMRLDIYSVNDTDGAKLETQLEAGQISVTN
;
A
#
# COMPACT_ATOMS: atom_id res chain seq x y z
N MET A 1 2.01 -15.26 -12.65
CA MET A 1 1.18 -14.07 -12.39
C MET A 1 1.31 -13.76 -10.91
N VAL A 2 1.67 -12.52 -10.57
CA VAL A 2 1.82 -12.10 -9.18
C VAL A 2 0.45 -12.10 -8.52
N THR A 3 0.35 -12.79 -7.39
CA THR A 3 -0.85 -12.77 -6.53
C THR A 3 -0.55 -11.90 -5.32
N ALA A 4 -1.53 -11.12 -4.86
CA ALA A 4 -1.37 -10.26 -3.70
C ALA A 4 -2.53 -10.41 -2.72
N VAL A 5 -2.24 -10.31 -1.42
CA VAL A 5 -3.22 -10.35 -0.33
C VAL A 5 -2.91 -9.29 0.72
N ILE A 6 -3.95 -8.62 1.23
CA ILE A 6 -3.80 -7.71 2.37
C ILE A 6 -3.71 -8.57 3.64
N LEU A 7 -2.58 -8.49 4.34
CA LEU A 7 -2.37 -9.17 5.62
C LEU A 7 -2.92 -8.35 6.79
N THR A 8 -2.84 -7.03 6.69
CA THR A 8 -3.34 -6.11 7.72
C THR A 8 -4.01 -4.92 7.05
N HIS A 9 -5.29 -4.77 7.32
CA HIS A 9 -6.08 -3.64 6.83
C HIS A 9 -5.78 -2.37 7.66
N PRO A 10 -5.96 -1.17 7.08
CA PRO A 10 -5.89 0.07 7.84
C PRO A 10 -6.97 0.10 8.93
N PRO A 11 -6.81 0.93 9.97
CA PRO A 11 -7.85 1.08 10.97
C PRO A 11 -9.12 1.69 10.35
N SER A 12 -10.28 1.30 10.86
CA SER A 12 -11.56 1.88 10.44
C SER A 12 -11.75 3.32 10.92
N GLN A 13 -11.00 3.73 11.95
CA GLN A 13 -10.97 5.06 12.54
C GLN A 13 -9.53 5.52 12.70
N ALA A 14 -9.23 6.76 12.32
CA ALA A 14 -7.92 7.36 12.48
C ALA A 14 -8.04 8.83 12.89
N GLU A 15 -6.99 9.36 13.46
CA GLU A 15 -6.85 10.78 13.72
C GLU A 15 -5.98 11.42 12.64
N LYS A 16 -6.34 12.65 12.26
CA LYS A 16 -5.58 13.46 11.31
C LYS A 16 -4.13 13.62 11.79
N ASN A 17 -3.17 13.47 10.87
CA ASN A 17 -1.73 13.57 11.13
C ASN A 17 -1.20 12.56 12.17
N LYS A 18 -1.95 11.50 12.50
CA LYS A 18 -1.45 10.36 13.28
C LYS A 18 -1.10 9.21 12.35
N VAL A 19 -0.05 8.49 12.72
CA VAL A 19 0.32 7.25 12.05
C VAL A 19 -0.83 6.26 12.18
N LEU A 20 -1.21 5.66 11.05
CA LEU A 20 -2.25 4.64 11.00
C LEU A 20 -1.80 3.41 11.77
N SER A 21 -2.56 3.03 12.79
CA SER A 21 -2.34 1.80 13.55
C SER A 21 -3.63 0.99 13.59
N PRO A 22 -3.63 -0.28 13.14
CA PRO A 22 -2.46 -1.06 12.76
C PRO A 22 -1.83 -0.63 11.42
N HIS A 23 -0.53 -0.90 11.24
CA HIS A 23 0.19 -0.64 9.99
C HIS A 23 -0.35 -1.53 8.87
N VAL A 24 -0.52 -0.96 7.68
CA VAL A 24 -1.01 -1.72 6.53
C VAL A 24 0.09 -2.63 6.01
N GLN A 25 -0.25 -3.90 5.77
CA GLN A 25 0.66 -4.90 5.23
C GLN A 25 0.03 -5.62 4.05
N VAL A 26 0.80 -5.81 2.99
CA VAL A 26 0.43 -6.61 1.82
C VAL A 26 1.53 -7.61 1.55
N GLN A 27 1.12 -8.84 1.23
CA GLN A 27 2.01 -9.91 0.80
C GLN A 27 1.77 -10.19 -0.67
N ILE A 28 2.86 -10.45 -1.40
CA ILE A 28 2.80 -11.00 -2.74
C ILE A 28 3.43 -12.40 -2.81
N SER A 29 2.99 -13.18 -3.78
CA SER A 29 3.54 -14.47 -4.15
C SER A 29 3.52 -14.68 -5.66
N GLY A 30 4.29 -15.66 -6.13
CA GLY A 30 4.39 -15.98 -7.56
C GLY A 30 5.23 -14.98 -8.36
N GLN A 31 6.06 -14.19 -7.68
CA GLN A 31 7.09 -13.37 -8.29
C GLN A 31 8.27 -14.21 -8.80
N GLU A 32 8.90 -13.78 -9.89
CA GLU A 32 10.13 -14.38 -10.39
C GLU A 32 11.31 -14.01 -9.49
N SER A 33 12.24 -14.95 -9.31
CA SER A 33 13.45 -14.71 -8.52
C SER A 33 14.31 -13.63 -9.18
N GLY A 34 14.78 -12.67 -8.39
CA GLY A 34 15.65 -11.57 -8.86
C GLY A 34 14.92 -10.35 -9.41
N ALA A 35 13.59 -10.37 -9.53
CA ALA A 35 12.82 -9.17 -9.86
C ALA A 35 12.67 -8.23 -8.65
N ASN A 36 12.83 -6.93 -8.88
CA ASN A 36 12.65 -5.90 -7.85
C ASN A 36 11.18 -5.49 -7.80
N PHE A 37 10.63 -5.35 -6.59
CA PHE A 37 9.26 -4.91 -6.40
C PHE A 37 9.17 -3.78 -5.38
N PHE A 38 8.20 -2.88 -5.59
CA PHE A 38 7.79 -1.88 -4.60
C PHE A 38 6.27 -1.79 -4.57
N ALA A 39 5.75 -1.33 -3.44
CA ALA A 39 4.32 -1.09 -3.27
C ALA A 39 4.07 0.41 -3.05
N MET A 40 2.99 0.92 -3.63
CA MET A 40 2.51 2.28 -3.39
C MET A 40 1.13 2.27 -2.74
N ALA A 41 0.94 3.07 -1.71
CA ALA A 41 -0.37 3.35 -1.13
C ALA A 41 -0.94 4.63 -1.75
N VAL A 42 -2.19 4.56 -2.18
CA VAL A 42 -2.96 5.66 -2.75
C VAL A 42 -4.21 5.86 -1.91
N LEU A 43 -4.41 7.07 -1.40
CA LEU A 43 -5.65 7.43 -0.70
C LEU A 43 -6.73 7.75 -1.74
N LEU A 44 -7.89 7.14 -1.59
CA LEU A 44 -9.06 7.35 -2.43
C LEU A 44 -10.16 8.05 -1.63
N ASP A 45 -10.84 9.00 -2.26
CA ASP A 45 -12.06 9.60 -1.71
C ASP A 45 -13.27 8.66 -1.88
N PRO A 46 -14.46 9.01 -1.35
CA PRO A 46 -15.67 8.18 -1.51
C PRO A 46 -16.14 8.00 -2.96
N ARG A 47 -15.59 8.77 -3.91
CA ARG A 47 -15.84 8.67 -5.35
C ARG A 47 -14.74 7.87 -6.06
N SER A 48 -13.89 7.17 -5.31
CA SER A 48 -12.73 6.42 -5.80
C SER A 48 -11.70 7.27 -6.56
N SER A 49 -11.69 8.59 -6.34
CA SER A 49 -10.70 9.49 -6.92
C SER A 49 -9.47 9.57 -6.03
N ALA A 50 -8.28 9.53 -6.63
CA ALA A 50 -7.03 9.65 -5.89
C ALA A 50 -6.91 11.05 -5.26
N VAL A 51 -6.68 11.09 -3.96
CA VAL A 51 -6.47 12.33 -3.20
C VAL A 51 -5.00 12.70 -3.29
N ALA A 52 -4.67 13.63 -4.19
CA ALA A 52 -3.30 14.13 -4.34
C ALA A 52 -2.79 14.73 -3.01
N GLY A 53 -1.64 14.25 -2.55
CA GLY A 53 -1.05 14.69 -1.27
C GLY A 53 -1.82 14.25 -0.02
N GLY A 54 -2.80 13.34 -0.15
CA GLY A 54 -3.63 12.87 0.97
C GLY A 54 -2.89 12.04 2.03
N LEU A 55 -1.77 11.43 1.65
CA LEU A 55 -0.86 10.69 2.54
C LEU A 55 0.38 11.51 2.81
N LEU A 56 0.70 11.69 4.10
CA LEU A 56 1.79 12.58 4.55
C LEU A 56 3.19 11.93 4.47
N THR A 57 3.26 10.61 4.57
CA THR A 57 4.51 9.92 4.93
C THR A 57 4.61 8.59 4.21
N GLU A 58 5.72 8.42 3.49
CA GLU A 58 6.14 7.24 2.70
C GLU A 58 4.97 6.48 2.04
N PRO A 59 4.37 7.04 0.97
CA PRO A 59 3.36 6.33 0.19
C PRO A 59 3.99 5.16 -0.58
N THR A 60 5.29 4.90 -0.44
CA THR A 60 6.02 3.87 -1.17
C THR A 60 6.88 3.09 -0.19
N THR A 61 6.88 1.78 -0.31
CA THR A 61 7.70 0.89 0.52
C THR A 61 8.31 -0.23 -0.33
N GLY A 62 9.54 -0.61 0.01
CA GLY A 62 10.20 -1.77 -0.59
C GLY A 62 9.71 -3.07 0.04
N GLY A 63 9.69 -4.13 -0.76
CA GLY A 63 9.31 -5.47 -0.27
C GLY A 63 10.45 -6.13 0.49
N VAL A 64 10.14 -6.79 1.60
CA VAL A 64 11.07 -7.69 2.29
C VAL A 64 10.73 -9.12 1.90
N SER A 65 11.67 -9.82 1.27
CA SER A 65 11.52 -11.23 0.92
C SER A 65 11.42 -12.10 2.17
N GLN A 66 10.46 -13.03 2.15
CA GLN A 66 10.31 -14.10 3.13
C GLN A 66 10.43 -15.46 2.46
N ASN A 67 10.64 -16.51 3.29
CA ASN A 67 10.65 -17.92 2.90
C ASN A 67 11.35 -18.15 1.56
N ASP A 68 12.69 -18.17 1.55
CA ASP A 68 13.53 -18.38 0.36
C ASP A 68 13.33 -17.44 -0.85
N GLY A 69 12.52 -16.38 -0.70
CA GLY A 69 12.20 -15.44 -1.77
C GLY A 69 10.91 -15.79 -2.51
N SER A 70 10.18 -16.82 -2.07
CA SER A 70 8.87 -17.21 -2.62
C SER A 70 7.74 -16.23 -2.28
N THR A 71 7.89 -15.40 -1.23
CA THR A 71 6.95 -14.32 -0.88
C THR A 71 7.68 -13.02 -0.56
N MET A 72 7.00 -11.89 -0.74
CA MET A 72 7.50 -10.59 -0.26
C MET A 72 6.40 -9.88 0.53
N ILE A 73 6.77 -9.20 1.62
CA ILE A 73 5.86 -8.38 2.42
C ILE A 73 6.26 -6.91 2.28
N PHE A 74 5.27 -6.07 2.03
CA PHE A 74 5.37 -4.63 2.01
C PHE A 74 4.64 -4.08 3.23
N THR A 75 5.33 -3.27 4.04
CA THR A 75 4.76 -2.66 5.24
C THR A 75 4.74 -1.15 5.09
N PHE A 76 3.56 -0.56 5.27
CA PHE A 76 3.35 0.89 5.30
C PHE A 76 3.30 1.35 6.75
N SER A 77 4.45 1.39 7.40
CA SER A 77 4.57 1.66 8.85
C SER A 77 4.40 3.12 9.23
N ASN A 78 4.63 4.03 8.30
CA ASN A 78 4.66 5.46 8.59
C ASN A 78 3.47 6.21 7.96
N SER A 79 2.47 5.56 7.39
CA SER A 79 1.36 6.24 6.71
C SER A 79 0.49 7.06 7.66
N SER A 80 0.17 8.29 7.28
CA SER A 80 -0.77 9.17 7.99
C SER A 80 -1.62 9.98 7.00
N ILE A 81 -2.83 10.40 7.42
CA ILE A 81 -3.78 11.12 6.55
C ILE A 81 -3.90 12.58 7.00
N ILE A 82 -3.79 13.52 6.05
CA ILE A 82 -3.68 14.97 6.32
C ILE A 82 -5.01 15.67 6.60
N ALA A 83 -6.11 15.07 6.21
CA ALA A 83 -7.43 15.70 6.23
C ALA A 83 -8.45 14.78 6.89
N ALA A 84 -9.33 15.37 7.68
CA ALA A 84 -10.49 14.67 8.20
C ALA A 84 -11.45 14.34 7.04
N GLY A 85 -12.10 13.18 7.12
CA GLY A 85 -12.98 12.71 6.06
C GLY A 85 -13.09 11.19 6.02
N THR A 86 -13.74 10.68 4.99
CA THR A 86 -13.88 9.24 4.75
C THR A 86 -13.09 8.87 3.51
N TYR A 87 -12.23 7.86 3.64
CA TYR A 87 -11.32 7.44 2.58
C TYR A 87 -11.29 5.93 2.44
N LYS A 88 -10.76 5.45 1.32
CA LYS A 88 -10.23 4.10 1.17
C LYS A 88 -8.73 4.19 0.87
N MET A 89 -8.02 3.10 1.08
CA MET A 89 -6.64 2.97 0.64
C MET A 89 -6.55 1.93 -0.47
N ARG A 90 -5.94 2.28 -1.59
CA ARG A 90 -5.55 1.35 -2.66
C ARG A 90 -4.06 1.07 -2.55
N LEU A 91 -3.68 -0.18 -2.68
CA LEU A 91 -2.29 -0.64 -2.70
C LEU A 91 -1.97 -1.09 -4.11
N ASP A 92 -1.02 -0.40 -4.75
CA ASP A 92 -0.54 -0.69 -6.09
C ASP A 92 0.81 -1.41 -5.97
N ILE A 93 0.96 -2.59 -6.56
CA ILE A 93 2.22 -3.35 -6.57
C ILE A 93 2.87 -3.22 -7.94
N TYR A 94 4.13 -2.82 -7.95
CA TYR A 94 4.92 -2.66 -9.17
C TYR A 94 6.11 -3.62 -9.17
N SER A 95 6.40 -4.19 -10.33
CA SER A 95 7.71 -4.76 -10.65
C SER A 95 8.58 -3.67 -11.28
N VAL A 96 9.90 -3.77 -11.08
CA VAL A 96 10.89 -2.93 -11.74
C VAL A 96 11.82 -3.83 -12.52
N ASN A 97 11.95 -3.55 -13.81
CA ASN A 97 12.97 -4.14 -14.66
C ASN A 97 13.88 -3.03 -15.23
N ASP A 98 15.09 -3.41 -15.65
CA ASP A 98 16.08 -2.45 -16.13
C ASP A 98 15.74 -1.86 -17.51
N THR A 99 14.84 -2.51 -18.26
CA THR A 99 14.54 -2.18 -19.66
C THR A 99 13.27 -1.34 -19.83
N ASP A 100 12.19 -1.70 -19.15
CA ASP A 100 10.85 -1.10 -19.27
C ASP A 100 10.48 -0.21 -18.07
N GLY A 101 11.34 -0.19 -17.03
CA GLY A 101 11.11 0.58 -15.81
C GLY A 101 10.07 -0.08 -14.89
N ALA A 102 9.20 0.74 -14.30
CA ALA A 102 8.18 0.26 -13.37
C ALA A 102 6.90 -0.18 -14.11
N LYS A 103 6.45 -1.41 -13.84
CA LYS A 103 5.21 -1.97 -14.39
C LYS A 103 4.25 -2.34 -13.27
N LEU A 104 3.00 -1.90 -13.38
CA LEU A 104 1.94 -2.29 -12.45
C LEU A 104 1.61 -3.77 -12.63
N GLU A 105 1.73 -4.56 -11.56
CA GLU A 105 1.45 -6.00 -11.58
C GLU A 105 0.07 -6.33 -11.02
N THR A 106 -0.34 -5.65 -9.94
CA THR A 106 -1.65 -5.86 -9.33
C THR A 106 -2.05 -4.70 -8.41
N GLN A 107 -3.34 -4.63 -8.07
CA GLN A 107 -3.93 -3.62 -7.19
C GLN A 107 -4.88 -4.28 -6.19
N LEU A 108 -4.89 -3.73 -4.97
CA LEU A 108 -5.78 -4.16 -3.90
C LEU A 108 -6.44 -2.94 -3.27
N GLU A 109 -7.76 -2.99 -3.07
CA GLU A 109 -8.45 -2.00 -2.23
C GLU A 109 -8.55 -2.50 -0.80
N ALA A 110 -8.10 -1.68 0.14
CA ALA A 110 -8.23 -1.89 1.56
C ALA A 110 -9.54 -1.28 2.09
N GLY A 111 -9.77 -1.48 3.39
CA GLY A 111 -11.00 -1.03 4.06
C GLY A 111 -11.15 0.48 4.08
N GLN A 112 -12.37 0.92 4.38
CA GLN A 112 -12.69 2.33 4.58
C GLN A 112 -12.09 2.83 5.90
N ILE A 113 -11.55 4.05 5.86
CA ILE A 113 -10.93 4.77 6.99
C ILE A 113 -11.76 6.04 7.23
N SER A 114 -12.26 6.23 8.44
CA SER A 114 -12.84 7.50 8.87
C SER A 114 -11.80 8.28 9.66
N VAL A 115 -11.49 9.49 9.23
CA VAL A 115 -10.46 10.34 9.83
C VAL A 115 -11.13 11.49 10.55
N THR A 116 -10.88 11.61 11.86
CA THR A 116 -11.32 12.71 12.71
C THR A 116 -10.19 13.72 12.93
N ASN A 117 -10.52 14.88 13.50
CA ASN A 117 -9.51 15.86 13.92
C ASN A 117 -8.71 15.39 15.12
#